data_AF-A0A2D3WUQ8-F1
#
_entry.id   AF-A0A2D3WUQ8-F1
#
_cell.length_a   1.000
_cell.length_b   1.000
_cell.length_c   1.000
_cell.angle_alpha   90.00
_cell.angle_beta   90.00
_cell.angle_gamma   90.00
#
_symmetry.space_group_name_H-M   'P 1'
#
loop_
_entity.id
_entity.type
_entity.pdbx_description
1 polymer ?
#
loop_
_entity_poly.entity_id
_entity_poly.type
_entity_poly.pdbx_seq_one_letter_code
_entity_poly.pdbx_strand_id
1 'polypeptide(L)'
;MSGLIASTIKTNPMGRWYIEISDTSKPEKVEICFDIVEYEEKIAAMGKEYDGKIEVVWSADTDVTPTQIHEIRQQIMVYESEQDAIDNSLSENKDQLL
;
A
#
# COMPACT_ATOMS: atom_id res chain seq x y z
N MET A 1 1.31 -9.75 18.41
CA MET A 1 0.42 -8.57 18.38
C MET A 1 0.44 -8.06 16.95
N SER A 2 -0.70 -7.75 16.35
CA SER A 2 -0.71 -7.14 15.01
C SER A 2 -0.34 -5.66 15.11
N GLY A 3 0.38 -5.15 14.10
CA GLY A 3 0.60 -3.72 13.93
C GLY A 3 -0.62 -3.06 13.30
N LEU A 4 -0.91 -1.82 13.69
CA LEU A 4 -2.00 -1.04 13.09
C LEU A 4 -1.39 0.15 12.36
N ILE A 5 -1.49 0.14 11.03
CA ILE A 5 -0.95 1.17 10.15
C ILE A 5 -2.09 2.04 9.63
N ALA A 6 -1.97 3.36 9.80
CA ALA A 6 -2.89 4.32 9.22
C ALA A 6 -2.38 4.75 7.84
N SER A 7 -3.21 4.60 6.80
CA SER A 7 -2.94 5.06 5.44
C SER A 7 -3.89 6.19 5.08
N THR A 8 -3.38 7.42 4.96
CA THR A 8 -4.17 8.60 4.63
C THR A 8 -3.84 9.10 3.24
N ILE A 9 -4.83 9.11 2.35
CA ILE A 9 -4.70 9.72 1.01
C ILE A 9 -4.74 11.24 1.18
N LYS A 10 -3.82 11.93 0.53
CA LYS A 10 -3.71 13.39 0.56
C LYS A 10 -3.48 13.97 -0.83
N THR A 11 -3.75 15.27 -0.96
CA THR A 11 -3.51 16.06 -2.17
C THR A 11 -2.39 17.06 -1.93
N ASN A 12 -1.45 17.16 -2.87
CA ASN A 12 -0.44 18.21 -2.84
C ASN A 12 -0.92 19.49 -3.58
N PRO A 13 -0.24 20.64 -3.43
CA PRO A 13 -0.63 21.89 -4.09
C PRO A 13 -0.65 21.84 -5.62
N MET A 14 -0.06 20.82 -6.25
CA MET A 14 -0.10 20.61 -7.70
C MET A 14 -1.31 19.76 -8.13
N GLY A 15 -2.19 19.37 -7.21
CA GLY A 15 -3.34 18.51 -7.47
C GLY A 15 -3.00 17.02 -7.66
N ARG A 16 -1.77 16.60 -7.32
CA ARG A 16 -1.39 15.18 -7.34
C ARG A 16 -1.65 14.57 -5.98
N TRP A 17 -2.11 13.32 -5.97
CA TRP A 17 -2.29 12.57 -4.74
C TRP A 17 -0.95 12.02 -4.23
N TYR A 18 -0.90 11.73 -2.94
CA TYR A 18 0.14 10.94 -2.28
C TYR A 18 -0.48 10.22 -1.08
N ILE A 19 0.19 9.20 -0.54
CA ILE A 19 -0.28 8.47 0.64
C ILE A 19 0.70 8.69 1.79
N GLU A 20 0.20 9.18 2.92
CA GLU A 20 0.93 9.14 4.18
C GLU A 20 0.60 7.86 4.93
N ILE A 21 1.63 7.14 5.36
CA ILE A 21 1.49 5.97 6.21
C ILE A 21 2.19 6.21 7.55
N SER A 22 1.57 5.74 8.63
CA SER A 22 2.18 5.77 9.96
C SER A 22 1.72 4.60 10.81
N ASP A 23 2.64 4.09 11.63
CA ASP A 23 2.34 3.12 12.67
C ASP A 23 1.66 3.84 13.84
N THR A 24 0.43 3.44 14.16
CA THR A 24 -0.35 4.09 15.23
C THR A 24 0.29 3.96 16.61
N SER A 25 1.22 3.00 16.80
CA SER A 25 2.02 2.88 18.02
C SER A 25 3.28 3.77 18.03
N LYS A 26 3.65 4.34 16.87
CA LYS A 26 4.81 5.22 16.65
C LYS A 26 4.43 6.41 15.76
N PRO A 27 3.47 7.26 16.18
CA PRO A 27 2.88 8.30 15.32
C PRO A 27 3.88 9.37 14.87
N GLU A 28 5.06 9.46 15.50
CA GLU A 28 6.15 10.34 15.09
C GLU A 28 6.86 9.88 13.80
N LYS A 29 6.69 8.60 13.40
CA LYS A 29 7.26 8.05 12.17
C LYS A 29 6.20 8.03 11.07
N VAL A 30 6.23 9.08 10.25
CA VAL A 30 5.37 9.20 9.06
C VAL A 30 6.23 9.00 7.82
N GLU A 31 5.73 8.17 6.91
CA GLU A 31 6.32 7.92 5.60
C GLU A 31 5.37 8.41 4.50
N ILE A 32 5.94 8.97 3.42
CA ILE A 32 5.20 9.46 2.25
C ILE A 32 5.45 8.52 1.08
N CYS A 33 4.38 8.16 0.37
CA CYS A 33 4.42 7.31 -0.83
C CYS A 33 3.80 8.07 -2.00
N PHE A 34 4.50 8.16 -3.14
CA PHE A 34 4.05 8.88 -4.32
C PHE A 34 3.38 7.99 -5.37
N ASP A 35 3.47 6.67 -5.20
CA ASP A 35 2.80 5.67 -6.02
C ASP A 35 2.50 4.40 -5.20
N ILE A 36 1.80 3.45 -5.82
CA ILE A 36 1.40 2.19 -5.18
C ILE A 36 2.60 1.26 -4.93
N VAL A 37 3.66 1.33 -5.75
CA VAL A 37 4.83 0.47 -5.57
C VAL A 37 5.60 0.87 -4.32
N GLU A 38 5.87 2.18 -4.15
CA GLU A 38 6.47 2.72 -2.93
C GLU A 38 5.61 2.41 -1.70
N TYR A 39 4.29 2.50 -1.84
CA TYR A 39 3.35 2.17 -0.76
C TYR A 39 3.50 0.71 -0.31
N GLU A 40 3.47 -0.25 -1.23
CA GLU A 40 3.58 -1.68 -0.94
C GLU A 40 4.95 -2.04 -0.33
N GLU A 41 6.04 -1.48 -0.86
CA GLU A 41 7.38 -1.69 -0.30
C GLU A 41 7.47 -1.23 1.15
N LYS A 42 6.91 -0.05 1.46
CA LYS A 42 6.95 0.51 2.81
C LYS A 42 5.98 -0.20 3.76
N ILE A 43 4.79 -0.58 3.30
CA ILE A 43 3.86 -1.42 4.09
C ILE A 43 4.52 -2.76 4.45
N ALA A 44 5.18 -3.42 3.49
CA ALA A 44 5.93 -4.65 3.76
C ALA A 44 7.09 -4.42 4.74
N ALA A 45 7.80 -3.29 4.64
CA ALA A 45 8.87 -2.93 5.56
C ALA A 45 8.34 -2.70 7.00
N MET A 46 7.24 -1.97 7.16
CA MET A 46 6.58 -1.80 8.46
C MET A 46 6.07 -3.14 9.01
N GLY A 47 5.53 -3.99 8.14
CA GLY A 47 5.03 -5.32 8.50
C GLY A 47 6.10 -6.24 9.08
N LYS A 48 7.38 -6.09 8.69
CA LYS A 48 8.49 -6.89 9.25
C LYS A 48 8.64 -6.73 10.76
N GLU A 49 8.30 -5.57 11.34
CA GLU A 49 8.33 -5.36 12.79
C GLU A 49 7.25 -6.16 13.53
N TYR A 50 6.24 -6.65 12.81
CA TYR A 50 5.08 -7.37 13.33
C TYR A 50 4.96 -8.79 12.77
N ASP A 51 6.05 -9.40 12.31
CA ASP A 51 6.05 -10.73 11.64
C ASP A 51 5.04 -10.82 10.47
N GLY A 52 4.87 -9.72 9.73
CA GLY A 52 3.90 -9.58 8.64
C GLY A 52 2.45 -9.42 9.08
N LYS A 53 2.16 -9.43 10.40
CA LYS A 53 0.80 -9.31 10.94
C LYS A 53 0.47 -7.85 11.14
N ILE A 54 -0.04 -7.20 10.10
CA ILE A 54 -0.51 -5.83 10.16
C ILE A 54 -1.95 -5.71 9.69
N GLU A 55 -2.63 -4.69 10.21
CA GLU A 55 -3.91 -4.21 9.74
C GLU A 55 -3.72 -2.78 9.23
N VAL A 56 -4.32 -2.48 8.08
CA VAL A 56 -4.24 -1.15 7.48
C VAL A 56 -5.61 -0.49 7.54
N VAL A 57 -5.66 0.72 8.08
CA VAL A 57 -6.87 1.55 8.12
C VAL A 57 -6.70 2.70 7.14
N TRP A 58 -7.64 2.78 6.19
CA TRP A 58 -7.63 3.80 5.15
C TRP A 58 -8.50 5.00 5.51
N SER A 59 -7.99 6.19 5.22
CA SER A 59 -8.71 7.46 5.26
C SER A 59 -8.29 8.33 4.07
N ALA A 60 -9.02 9.42 3.84
CA ALA A 60 -8.66 10.44 2.87
C ALA A 60 -8.91 11.82 3.48
N ASP A 61 -8.02 12.77 3.19
CA ASP A 61 -8.21 14.17 3.57
C ASP A 61 -9.37 14.79 2.80
N THR A 62 -9.93 15.87 3.36
CA THR A 62 -11.18 16.49 2.87
C THR A 62 -11.05 17.14 1.48
N ASP A 63 -9.83 17.44 1.06
CA ASP A 63 -9.50 18.07 -0.23
C ASP A 63 -9.13 17.04 -1.32
N VAL A 64 -9.13 15.75 -0.98
CA VAL A 64 -8.92 14.67 -1.96
C VAL A 64 -10.18 14.50 -2.81
N THR A 65 -9.98 14.53 -4.12
CA THR A 65 -11.08 14.40 -5.09
C THR A 65 -11.48 12.93 -5.30
N PRO A 66 -12.74 12.67 -5.70
CA PRO A 66 -13.17 11.32 -6.07
C PRO A 66 -12.34 10.71 -7.20
N THR A 67 -11.86 11.54 -8.14
CA THR A 67 -10.99 11.10 -9.24
C THR A 67 -9.68 10.54 -8.73
N GLN A 68 -9.00 11.24 -7.81
CA GLN A 68 -7.75 10.75 -7.20
C GLN A 68 -7.96 9.44 -6.44
N ILE A 69 -9.05 9.31 -5.68
CA ILE A 69 -9.40 8.05 -5.00
C ILE A 69 -9.62 6.92 -6.01
N HIS A 70 -10.28 7.21 -7.14
CA HIS A 70 -10.48 6.23 -8.20
C HIS A 70 -9.16 5.80 -8.85
N GLU A 71 -8.27 6.74 -9.15
CA GLU A 71 -6.95 6.47 -9.70
C GLU A 71 -6.14 5.54 -8.78
N ILE A 72 -6.10 5.82 -7.47
CA ILE A 72 -5.43 4.98 -6.47
C ILE A 72 -6.01 3.56 -6.49
N ARG A 73 -7.35 3.42 -6.47
CA ARG A 73 -8.01 2.11 -6.52
C ARG A 73 -7.67 1.33 -7.79
N GLN A 74 -7.61 2.02 -8.93
CA GLN A 74 -7.21 1.40 -10.19
C GLN A 74 -5.76 0.92 -10.13
N GLN A 75 -4.85 1.73 -9.58
CA GLN A 75 -3.45 1.33 -9.45
C GLN A 75 -3.26 0.15 -8.48
N ILE A 76 -3.98 0.11 -7.36
CA ILE A 76 -3.97 -1.04 -6.44
C ILE A 76 -4.47 -2.30 -7.16
N MET A 77 -5.60 -2.21 -7.87
CA MET A 77 -6.14 -3.34 -8.63
C MET A 77 -5.16 -3.87 -9.68
N VAL A 78 -4.46 -2.96 -10.38
CA VAL A 78 -3.43 -3.35 -11.36
C VAL A 78 -2.28 -4.05 -10.66
N TYR A 79 -1.76 -3.48 -9.57
CA TYR A 79 -0.67 -4.08 -8.81
C TYR A 79 -1.02 -5.49 -8.30
N GLU A 80 -2.19 -5.65 -7.67
CA GLU A 80 -2.68 -6.95 -7.19
C GLU A 80 -2.79 -7.96 -8.35
N SER A 81 -3.37 -7.55 -9.48
CA SER A 81 -3.47 -8.41 -10.67
C SER A 81 -2.11 -8.82 -11.22
N GLU A 82 -1.10 -7.94 -11.16
CA GLU A 82 0.26 -8.26 -11.59
C GLU A 82 0.93 -9.25 -10.62
N GLN A 83 0.76 -9.07 -9.31
CA GLN A 83 1.28 -10.00 -8.30
C GLN A 83 0.63 -11.38 -8.43
N ASP A 84 -0.68 -11.46 -8.60
CA ASP A 84 -1.40 -12.72 -8.80
C ASP A 84 -0.89 -13.46 -10.06
N ALA A 85 -0.63 -12.73 -11.15
CA ALA A 85 -0.07 -13.32 -12.36
C ALA A 85 1.37 -13.87 -12.14
N ILE A 86 2.20 -13.13 -11.39
CA ILE A 86 3.55 -13.56 -11.02
C ILE A 86 3.48 -14.83 -10.16
N ASP A 87 2.66 -14.84 -9.12
CA ASP A 87 2.52 -15.97 -8.20
C ASP A 87 2.02 -17.22 -8.91
N ASN A 88 1.02 -17.08 -9.79
CA ASN A 88 0.53 -18.17 -10.62
C ASN A 88 1.65 -18.71 -11.53
N SER A 89 2.41 -17.84 -12.19
CA SER A 89 3.53 -18.27 -13.05
C SER A 89 4.66 -18.97 -12.27
N LEU A 90 4.93 -18.55 -11.04
CA LEU A 90 5.91 -19.20 -10.16
C LEU A 90 5.43 -20.56 -9.67
N SER A 91 4.12 -20.73 -9.47
CA SER A 91 3.52 -22.02 -9.10
C SER A 91 3.62 -23.04 -10.24
N GLU A 92 3.28 -22.64 -11.46
CA GLU A 92 3.36 -23.50 -12.66
C GLU A 92 4.79 -23.96 -12.95
N ASN A 93 5.78 -23.07 -12.77
CA ASN A 93 7.19 -23.40 -12.98
C ASN A 93 7.73 -24.39 -11.95
N LYS A 94 7.27 -24.34 -10.69
CA LYS A 94 7.67 -25.30 -9.65
C LYS A 94 7.14 -26.70 -9.95
N ASP A 95 5.93 -26.82 -10.47
CA ASP A 95 5.32 -28.10 -10.84
C ASP A 95 6.01 -28.77 -12.04
N GLN A 96 6.67 -27.99 -12.92
CA GLN A 96 7.44 -28.53 -14.06
C GLN A 96 8.87 -28.98 -13.70
N LEU A 97 9.38 -28.59 -12.53
CA LEU A 97 10.73 -28.95 -12.04
C LEU A 97 10.76 -30.17 -11.12
N LEU A 98 9.60 -30.79 -10.88
CA LEU A 98 9.41 -32.04 -10.12
C LEU A 98 9.14 -33.22 -11.07
#